data_AF-A0AAD3UFS2-F1
#
_entry.id   AF-A0AAD3UFS2-F1
#
_cell.length_a   1.000
_cell.length_b   1.000
_cell.length_c   1.000
_cell.angle_alpha   90.00
_cell.angle_beta   90.00
_cell.angle_gamma   90.00
#
_symmetry.space_group_name_H-M   'P 1'
#
loop_
_entity.id
_entity.type
_entity.pdbx_description
1 polymer ?
#
loop_
_entity_poly.entity_id
_entity_poly.type
_entity_poly.pdbx_seq_one_letter_code
_entity_poly.pdbx_strand_id
1 'polypeptide(L)'
;FGYPMQGSWLVLTAGLGLASAACVSMGAFFYGIIRDPARALSLAGAYTAPGFAFMGVTFPVSAMGDFAQFWRSLLPISHYVELQIGQTNYGQPLAAALPQFGALLLFLLPLLLVVRRYQAQASAVPVNEEPRS
;
A
#
# COMPACT_ATOMS: atom_id res chain seq x y z
N PHE A 1 -10.08 22.07 -21.18
CA PHE A 1 -9.64 20.93 -20.37
C PHE A 1 -9.27 21.42 -18.97
N GLY A 2 -10.25 21.55 -18.09
CA GLY A 2 -10.00 21.89 -16.68
C GLY A 2 -10.69 20.84 -15.85
N TYR A 3 -9.97 19.77 -15.48
CA TYR A 3 -10.48 18.83 -14.50
C TYR A 3 -10.64 19.62 -13.20
N PRO A 4 -11.85 19.76 -12.63
CA PRO A 4 -12.05 20.58 -11.44
C PRO A 4 -11.25 19.94 -10.31
N MET A 5 -10.09 20.50 -10.00
CA MET A 5 -9.34 20.16 -8.80
C MET A 5 -9.84 21.07 -7.70
N GLN A 6 -10.96 20.65 -7.10
CA GLN A 6 -11.56 21.33 -5.95
C GLN A 6 -10.65 21.21 -4.70
N GLY A 7 -9.83 20.15 -4.64
CA GLY A 7 -8.94 19.83 -3.53
C GLY A 7 -7.47 20.21 -3.75
N SER A 8 -6.61 19.73 -2.85
CA SER A 8 -5.17 20.03 -2.87
C SER A 8 -4.35 18.96 -3.59
N TRP A 9 -3.59 19.37 -4.60
CA TRP A 9 -2.61 18.52 -5.29
C TRP A 9 -1.58 17.90 -4.35
N LEU A 10 -1.24 18.60 -3.27
CA LEU A 10 -0.24 18.16 -2.30
C LEU A 10 -0.73 16.96 -1.46
N VAL A 11 -2.04 16.93 -1.20
CA VAL A 11 -2.70 15.81 -0.50
C VAL A 11 -2.75 14.57 -1.38
N LEU A 12 -2.98 14.76 -2.69
CA LEU A 12 -2.94 13.67 -3.67
C LEU A 12 -1.54 13.08 -3.83
N THR A 13 -0.51 13.92 -3.98
CA THR A 13 0.87 13.43 -4.11
C THR A 13 1.37 12.76 -2.83
N ALA A 14 1.03 13.31 -1.66
CA ALA A 14 1.33 12.68 -0.37
C ALA A 14 0.60 11.33 -0.22
N GLY A 15 -0.69 11.27 -0.55
CA GLY A 15 -1.48 10.04 -0.54
C GLY A 15 -0.92 8.98 -1.49
N LEU A 16 -0.48 9.39 -2.68
CA LEU A 16 0.11 8.48 -3.67
C LEU A 16 1.44 7.94 -3.17
N GLY A 17 2.31 8.80 -2.63
CA GLY A 17 3.58 8.38 -2.03
C GLY A 17 3.37 7.36 -0.92
N LEU A 18 2.36 7.58 -0.07
CA LEU A 18 2.00 6.66 1.00
C LEU A 18 1.45 5.33 0.46
N ALA A 19 0.62 5.38 -0.59
CA ALA A 19 0.09 4.19 -1.25
C ALA A 19 1.20 3.36 -1.93
N SER A 20 2.14 4.01 -2.62
CA SER A 20 3.30 3.35 -3.20
C SER A 20 4.16 2.69 -2.11
N ALA A 21 4.41 3.39 -1.00
CA ALA A 21 5.16 2.84 0.12
C ALA A 21 4.43 1.63 0.75
N ALA A 22 3.11 1.68 0.89
CA ALA A 22 2.29 0.55 1.35
C ALA A 22 2.34 -0.65 0.38
N CYS A 23 2.33 -0.42 -0.94
CA CYS A 23 2.50 -1.49 -1.93
C CYS A 23 3.88 -2.16 -1.83
N VAL A 24 4.96 -1.37 -1.71
CA VAL A 24 6.32 -1.89 -1.52
C VAL A 24 6.41 -2.68 -0.19
N SER A 25 5.72 -2.20 0.84
CA SER A 25 5.62 -2.86 2.14
C SER A 25 5.05 -4.27 2.05
N MET A 26 3.95 -4.40 1.32
CA MET A 26 3.28 -5.68 1.11
C MET A 26 4.16 -6.65 0.30
N GLY A 27 4.82 -6.15 -0.76
CA GLY A 27 5.77 -6.94 -1.56
C GLY A 27 6.96 -7.44 -0.75
N ALA A 28 7.54 -6.57 0.08
CA ALA A 28 8.64 -6.93 0.99
C ALA A 28 8.21 -7.96 2.04
N PHE A 29 6.98 -7.88 2.54
CA PHE A 29 6.42 -8.88 3.45
C PHE A 29 6.28 -10.25 2.78
N PHE A 30 5.72 -10.32 1.57
CA PHE A 30 5.65 -11.58 0.81
C PHE A 30 7.04 -12.14 0.52
N TYR A 31 7.99 -11.30 0.13
CA TYR A 31 9.37 -11.70 -0.08
C TYR A 31 10.03 -12.26 1.20
N GLY A 32 9.79 -11.63 2.35
CA GLY A 32 10.31 -12.09 3.64
C GLY A 32 9.82 -13.49 4.04
N ILE A 33 8.61 -13.88 3.62
CA ILE A 33 8.05 -15.22 3.87
C ILE A 33 8.60 -16.24 2.87
N ILE A 34 8.61 -15.92 1.59
CA ILE A 34 8.86 -16.87 0.50
C ILE A 34 10.35 -17.02 0.20
N ARG A 35 11.14 -15.95 0.41
CA ARG A 35 12.56 -15.84 0.05
C ARG A 35 12.87 -16.06 -1.44
N ASP A 36 11.85 -16.04 -2.29
CA ASP A 36 11.95 -16.12 -3.74
C ASP A 36 11.25 -14.90 -4.36
N PRO A 37 12.00 -14.03 -5.08
CA PRO A 37 11.45 -12.80 -5.65
C PRO A 37 10.40 -13.07 -6.74
N ALA A 38 10.56 -14.12 -7.54
CA ALA A 38 9.64 -14.43 -8.63
C ALA A 38 8.27 -14.89 -8.09
N ARG A 39 8.28 -15.76 -7.07
CA ARG A 39 7.05 -16.22 -6.41
C ARG A 39 6.36 -15.12 -5.61
N ALA A 40 7.13 -14.26 -4.94
CA ALA A 40 6.58 -13.11 -4.23
C ALA A 40 5.87 -12.14 -5.20
N LEU A 41 6.46 -11.88 -6.37
CA LEU A 41 5.85 -11.03 -7.39
C LEU A 41 4.55 -11.64 -7.94
N SER A 42 4.55 -12.94 -8.23
CA SER A 42 3.35 -13.65 -8.70
C SER A 42 2.21 -13.61 -7.68
N LEU A 43 2.52 -13.77 -6.38
CA LEU A 43 1.52 -13.65 -5.31
C LEU A 43 1.02 -12.22 -5.13
N ALA A 44 1.90 -11.22 -5.22
CA ALA A 44 1.50 -9.82 -5.21
C ALA A 44 0.58 -9.48 -6.40
N GLY A 45 0.87 -10.04 -7.57
CA GLY A 45 0.02 -9.93 -8.77
C GLY A 45 -1.33 -10.62 -8.59
N ALA A 46 -1.35 -11.85 -8.08
CA ALA A 46 -2.58 -12.59 -7.79
C ALA A 46 -3.43 -11.90 -6.70
N TYR A 47 -2.79 -11.23 -5.74
CA TYR A 47 -3.43 -10.44 -4.70
C TYR A 47 -4.08 -9.16 -5.24
N THR A 48 -3.39 -8.46 -6.15
CA THR A 48 -3.88 -7.20 -6.73
C THR A 48 -4.85 -7.40 -7.91
N ALA A 49 -4.81 -8.55 -8.60
CA ALA A 49 -5.69 -8.85 -9.74
C ALA A 49 -7.20 -8.72 -9.43
N PRO A 50 -7.75 -9.36 -8.38
CA PRO A 50 -9.15 -9.14 -8.00
C PRO A 50 -9.37 -7.71 -7.48
N GLY A 51 -8.37 -7.14 -6.80
CA GLY A 51 -8.41 -5.75 -6.35
C GLY A 51 -8.65 -4.74 -7.46
N PHE A 52 -8.06 -4.98 -8.64
CA PHE A 52 -8.26 -4.15 -9.82
C PHE A 52 -9.69 -4.27 -10.36
N ALA A 53 -10.26 -5.50 -10.35
CA ALA A 53 -11.65 -5.74 -10.71
C ALA A 53 -12.65 -5.13 -9.70
N PHE A 54 -12.28 -5.07 -8.41
CA PHE A 54 -13.11 -4.56 -7.32
C PHE A 54 -12.76 -3.12 -6.88
N MET A 55 -11.93 -2.40 -7.63
CA MET A 55 -11.49 -1.03 -7.31
C MET A 55 -12.64 -0.01 -7.35
N GLY A 56 -13.76 -0.33 -8.01
CA GLY A 56 -14.90 0.58 -8.16
C GLY A 56 -15.01 1.24 -9.54
N VAL A 57 -14.10 0.91 -10.48
CA VAL A 57 -14.04 1.51 -11.82
C VAL A 57 -15.05 0.87 -12.79
N THR A 58 -15.28 -0.45 -12.66
CA THR A 58 -16.23 -1.21 -13.50
C THR A 58 -17.56 -1.51 -12.79
N PHE A 59 -17.58 -1.56 -11.46
CA PHE A 59 -18.78 -1.77 -10.65
C PHE A 59 -18.83 -0.77 -9.48
N PRO A 60 -19.96 -0.11 -9.21
CA PRO A 60 -20.06 0.84 -8.11
C PRO A 60 -19.90 0.13 -6.75
N VAL A 61 -19.13 0.75 -5.86
CA VAL A 61 -18.79 0.19 -4.53
C VAL A 61 -20.04 -0.10 -3.68
N SER A 62 -21.12 0.67 -3.89
CA SER A 62 -22.41 0.48 -3.20
C SER A 62 -23.18 -0.77 -3.64
N ALA A 63 -22.81 -1.40 -4.76
CA ALA A 63 -23.41 -2.64 -5.26
C ALA A 63 -22.49 -3.86 -5.10
N MET A 64 -21.32 -3.69 -4.49
CA MET A 64 -20.39 -4.78 -4.23
C MET A 64 -20.81 -5.59 -3.01
N GLY A 65 -20.92 -6.91 -3.17
CA GLY A 65 -21.19 -7.83 -2.06
C GLY A 65 -20.09 -7.82 -1.00
N ASP A 66 -20.39 -8.34 0.19
CA ASP A 66 -19.53 -8.24 1.38
C ASP A 66 -18.10 -8.73 1.16
N PHE A 67 -17.92 -9.78 0.34
CA PHE A 67 -16.60 -10.32 -0.01
C PHE A 67 -15.73 -9.30 -0.77
N ALA A 68 -16.32 -8.57 -1.71
CA ALA A 68 -15.60 -7.56 -2.49
C ALA A 68 -15.25 -6.33 -1.64
N GLN A 69 -16.11 -5.94 -0.69
CA GLN A 69 -15.80 -4.88 0.27
C GLN A 69 -14.67 -5.28 1.22
N PHE A 70 -14.71 -6.51 1.74
CA PHE A 70 -13.62 -7.06 2.55
C PHE A 70 -12.30 -7.05 1.78
N TRP A 71 -12.30 -7.53 0.54
CA TRP A 71 -11.08 -7.61 -0.26
C TRP A 71 -10.54 -6.23 -0.68
N ARG A 72 -11.44 -5.28 -0.94
CA ARG A 72 -11.11 -3.86 -1.11
C ARG A 72 -10.41 -3.29 0.14
N SER A 73 -10.90 -3.57 1.34
CA SER A 73 -10.32 -3.06 2.60
C SER A 73 -8.91 -3.58 2.87
N LEU A 74 -8.53 -4.70 2.25
CA LEU A 74 -7.20 -5.29 2.33
C LEU A 74 -6.20 -4.62 1.37
N LEU A 75 -6.66 -3.80 0.43
CA LEU A 75 -5.81 -3.18 -0.58
C LEU A 75 -5.51 -1.72 -0.24
N PRO A 76 -4.24 -1.34 -0.04
CA PRO A 76 -3.89 0.06 0.26
C PRO A 76 -4.33 1.03 -0.85
N ILE A 77 -4.37 0.56 -2.10
CA ILE A 77 -4.81 1.36 -3.25
C ILE A 77 -6.29 1.75 -3.17
N SER A 78 -7.13 0.95 -2.51
CA SER A 78 -8.56 1.25 -2.34
C SER A 78 -8.78 2.53 -1.53
N HIS A 79 -8.01 2.69 -0.46
CA HIS A 79 -8.03 3.88 0.39
C HIS A 79 -7.51 5.11 -0.35
N TYR A 80 -6.48 4.94 -1.19
CA TYR A 80 -5.99 6.03 -2.04
C TYR A 80 -7.02 6.47 -3.09
N VAL A 81 -7.72 5.53 -3.73
CA VAL A 81 -8.75 5.86 -4.74
C VAL A 81 -9.91 6.64 -4.11
N GLU A 82 -10.34 6.29 -2.89
CA GLU A 82 -11.34 7.07 -2.14
C GLU A 82 -10.88 8.50 -1.87
N LEU A 83 -9.62 8.65 -1.45
CA LEU A 83 -9.01 9.94 -1.17
C LEU A 83 -8.87 10.79 -2.44
N GLN A 84 -8.49 10.16 -3.55
CA GLN A 84 -8.45 10.80 -4.86
C GLN A 84 -9.83 11.25 -5.31
N ILE A 85 -10.84 10.38 -5.26
CA ILE A 85 -12.21 10.71 -5.65
C ILE A 85 -12.74 11.84 -4.76
N GLY A 86 -12.53 11.79 -3.45
CA GLY A 86 -12.99 12.82 -2.50
C GLY A 86 -12.31 14.18 -2.70
N GLN A 87 -11.00 14.21 -2.94
CA GLN A 87 -10.26 15.45 -3.21
C GLN A 87 -10.61 16.05 -4.57
N THR A 88 -10.75 15.20 -5.59
CA THR A 88 -10.98 15.68 -6.96
C THR A 88 -12.43 16.09 -7.19
N ASN A 89 -13.41 15.33 -6.66
CA ASN A 89 -14.83 15.66 -6.86
C ASN A 89 -15.37 16.68 -5.86
N TYR A 90 -14.93 16.62 -4.60
CA TYR A 90 -15.57 17.36 -3.50
C TYR A 90 -14.65 18.35 -2.78
N GLY A 91 -13.34 18.39 -3.07
CA GLY A 91 -12.41 19.28 -2.38
C GLY A 91 -12.39 19.08 -0.86
N GLN A 92 -12.58 17.83 -0.42
CA GLN A 92 -12.78 17.49 1.00
C GLN A 92 -11.62 18.03 1.88
N PRO A 93 -11.92 18.58 3.08
CA PRO A 93 -10.89 19.01 4.00
C PRO A 93 -10.02 17.82 4.46
N LEU A 94 -8.76 18.10 4.79
CA LEU A 94 -7.77 17.08 5.19
C LEU A 94 -8.24 16.19 6.35
N ALA A 95 -9.12 16.73 7.21
CA ALA A 95 -9.73 15.98 8.31
C ALA A 95 -10.55 14.77 7.85
N ALA A 96 -11.22 14.85 6.70
CA ALA A 96 -11.98 13.74 6.12
C ALA A 96 -11.06 12.67 5.47
N ALA A 97 -9.81 13.03 5.17
CA ALA A 97 -8.80 12.13 4.61
C ALA A 97 -7.95 11.42 5.68
N LEU A 98 -8.00 11.88 6.94
CA LEU A 98 -7.29 11.28 8.08
C LEU A 98 -7.51 9.76 8.25
N PRO A 99 -8.75 9.22 8.18
CA PRO A 99 -8.94 7.78 8.37
C PRO A 99 -8.29 6.95 7.27
N GLN A 100 -8.30 7.41 6.02
CA GLN A 100 -7.62 6.76 4.90
C GLN A 100 -6.09 6.83 5.06
N PHE A 101 -5.55 7.98 5.49
CA PHE A 101 -4.13 8.10 5.83
C PHE A 101 -3.74 7.15 6.97
N GLY A 102 -4.59 7.01 7.99
CA GLY A 102 -4.41 6.06 9.09
C GLY A 102 -4.36 4.60 8.61
N ALA A 103 -5.27 4.22 7.71
CA ALA A 103 -5.26 2.88 7.10
C ALA A 103 -3.97 2.62 6.30
N LEU A 104 -3.55 3.60 5.47
CA LEU A 104 -2.28 3.53 4.72
C LEU A 104 -1.06 3.42 5.63
N LEU A 105 -1.06 4.13 6.77
CA LEU A 105 -0.01 4.02 7.79
C LEU A 105 0.01 2.64 8.46
N LEU A 106 -1.14 2.02 8.71
CA LEU A 106 -1.20 0.65 9.22
C LEU A 106 -0.57 -0.35 8.24
N PHE A 107 -0.77 -0.16 6.93
CA PHE A 107 -0.13 -0.97 5.89
C PHE A 107 1.39 -0.79 5.79
N LEU A 108 1.97 0.23 6.42
CA LEU A 108 3.43 0.42 6.52
C LEU A 108 4.06 -0.37 7.68
N LEU A 109 3.28 -0.81 8.68
CA LEU A 109 3.80 -1.60 9.81
C LEU A 109 4.50 -2.90 9.39
N PRO A 110 3.99 -3.70 8.43
CA PRO A 110 4.67 -4.91 7.97
C PRO A 110 6.07 -4.61 7.42
N LEU A 111 6.25 -3.51 6.67
CA LEU A 111 7.58 -3.10 6.19
C LEU A 111 8.50 -2.72 7.33
N LEU A 112 8.00 -1.95 8.30
CA LEU A 112 8.80 -1.58 9.46
C LEU A 112 9.29 -2.84 10.20
N LEU A 113 8.42 -3.84 10.36
CA LEU A 113 8.77 -5.12 10.97
C LEU A 113 9.79 -5.89 10.12
N VAL A 114 9.60 -5.97 8.80
CA VAL A 114 10.50 -6.64 7.87
C VAL A 114 11.89 -5.99 7.89
N VAL A 115 11.95 -4.66 7.75
CA VAL A 115 13.21 -3.88 7.80
C VAL A 115 13.91 -4.06 9.14
N ARG A 116 13.19 -3.98 10.26
CA ARG A 116 13.77 -4.26 11.60
C ARG A 116 14.32 -5.68 11.70
N ARG A 117 13.63 -6.67 11.11
CA ARG A 117 14.08 -8.06 11.11
C ARG A 117 15.31 -8.28 10.24
N TYR A 118 15.40 -7.60 9.09
CA TYR A 118 16.60 -7.64 8.24
C TYR A 118 17.79 -6.92 8.89
N GLN A 119 17.57 -5.77 9.52
CA GLN A 119 18.61 -5.06 10.29
C GLN A 119 19.11 -5.88 11.48
N ALA A 120 18.21 -6.50 12.24
CA ALA A 120 18.59 -7.39 13.35
C ALA A 120 19.41 -8.60 12.89
N GLN A 121 19.10 -9.16 11.71
CA GLN A 121 19.90 -10.24 11.12
C GLN A 121 21.25 -9.73 10.60
N ALA A 122 21.32 -8.54 10.03
CA ALA A 122 22.57 -7.92 9.57
C ALA A 122 23.52 -7.62 10.75
N SER A 123 22.98 -7.22 11.91
CA SER A 123 23.76 -7.05 13.14
C SER A 123 24.16 -8.36 13.82
N ALA A 124 23.52 -9.48 13.45
CA ALA A 124 23.80 -10.81 14.00
C ALA A 124 24.77 -11.63 13.14
N VAL A 125 25.19 -11.14 11.97
CA VAL A 125 26.32 -11.73 11.23
C VAL A 125 27.61 -11.29 11.95
N PRO A 126 28.35 -12.20 12.60
CA PRO A 126 29.61 -11.83 13.23
C PRO A 126 30.60 -11.43 12.13
N VAL A 127 31.15 -10.22 12.26
CA VAL A 127 32.40 -9.84 11.59
C VAL A 127 33.52 -10.66 12.22
N ASN A 128 33.78 -11.85 11.68
CA ASN A 128 34.99 -12.64 11.90
C ASN A 128 35.00 -13.69 10.77
N GLU A 129 36.03 -13.86 9.96
CA GLU A 129 37.46 -13.72 10.20
C GLU A 129 38.16 -13.17 8.95
N GLU A 130 38.94 -12.11 9.13
CA GLU A 130 40.12 -11.88 8.28
C GLU A 130 41.29 -12.60 8.97
N PRO A 131 41.95 -13.58 8.32
CA PRO A 131 43.32 -13.89 8.64
C PRO A 131 44.23 -13.21 7.60
N ARG A 132 44.94 -12.20 8.08
CA ARG A 132 46.24 -11.75 7.57
C ARG A 132 47.12 -12.96 7.18
N SER A 133 47.62 -12.96 5.94
CA SER A 133 49.06 -13.07 5.57
C SER A 133 49.20 -13.41 4.10
#